data_AF-A0A6P2YKW2-F1
#
_entry.id   AF-A0A6P2YKW2-F1
#
_cell.length_a   1.000
_cell.length_b   1.000
_cell.length_c   1.000
_cell.angle_alpha   90.00
_cell.angle_beta   90.00
_cell.angle_gamma   90.00
#
_symmetry.space_group_name_H-M   'P 1'
#
loop_
_entity.id
_entity.type
_entity.pdbx_description
1 polymer ?
#
loop_
_entity_poly.entity_id
_entity_poly.type
_entity_poly.pdbx_seq_one_letter_code
_entity_poly.pdbx_strand_id
1 'polypeptide(L)'
;MLERIVAKQAIGSQQGQDRNSWKNPPFNTKIAFPGTFSTAPIVVVTALQDPNDGSSYPDTFSVTVTKVTTTGFNVNITRQDSVFPEYSGSDWGQNLYIAYIAEVPSQ
;
A
#
# COMPACT_ATOMS: atom_id res chain seq x y z
N MET A 1 9.01 24.10 1.62
CA MET A 1 8.13 23.19 2.39
C MET A 1 7.10 22.65 1.42
N LEU A 2 6.74 21.38 1.51
CA LEU A 2 5.80 20.79 0.55
C LEU A 2 4.37 21.19 0.89
N GLU A 3 3.55 21.41 -0.13
CA GLU A 3 2.10 21.64 -0.02
C GLU A 3 1.30 20.43 -0.54
N ARG A 4 1.81 19.77 -1.58
CA ARG A 4 1.21 18.58 -2.18
C ARG A 4 2.24 17.65 -2.79
N ILE A 5 1.96 16.34 -2.73
CA ILE A 5 2.68 15.27 -3.42
C ILE A 5 1.67 14.37 -4.14
N VAL A 6 2.02 13.96 -5.36
CA VAL A 6 1.42 12.83 -6.05
C VAL A 6 2.56 11.91 -6.45
N ALA A 7 2.58 10.69 -5.94
CA ALA A 7 3.71 9.79 -6.13
C ALA A 7 3.28 8.33 -6.23
N LYS A 8 4.18 7.53 -6.82
CA LYS A 8 4.11 6.07 -6.86
C LYS A 8 5.36 5.50 -6.21
N GLN A 9 5.21 4.40 -5.46
CA GLN A 9 6.32 3.74 -4.79
C GLN A 9 6.13 2.23 -4.77
N ALA A 10 7.18 1.49 -5.09
CA ALA A 10 7.25 0.06 -4.84
C ALA A 10 7.27 -0.20 -3.32
N ILE A 11 6.45 -1.11 -2.85
CA ILE A 11 6.36 -1.48 -1.42
C ILE A 11 6.91 -2.86 -1.13
N GLY A 12 7.10 -3.69 -2.17
CA GLY A 12 7.66 -5.03 -2.06
C GLY A 12 6.67 -6.13 -2.42
N SER A 13 7.18 -7.35 -2.40
CA SER A 13 6.39 -8.58 -2.50
C SER A 13 6.12 -9.14 -1.12
N GLN A 14 4.91 -9.65 -0.90
CA GLN A 14 4.59 -10.46 0.27
C GLN A 14 4.55 -11.93 -0.16
N GLN A 15 5.44 -12.74 0.41
CA GLN A 15 5.36 -14.20 0.27
C GLN A 15 4.35 -14.73 1.30
N GLY A 16 3.42 -15.56 0.83
CA GLY A 16 2.41 -16.17 1.69
C GLY A 16 3.01 -17.19 2.64
N GLN A 17 2.36 -17.36 3.79
CA GLN A 17 2.58 -18.54 4.64
C GLN A 17 1.54 -19.61 4.27
N ASP A 18 1.09 -20.43 5.22
CA ASP A 18 0.10 -21.48 4.99
C ASP A 18 -1.11 -20.97 4.20
N ARG A 19 -1.30 -21.53 3.00
CA ARG A 19 -2.38 -21.13 2.07
C ARG A 19 -3.78 -21.26 2.68
N ASN A 20 -3.91 -22.12 3.70
CA ASN A 20 -5.16 -22.41 4.43
C ASN A 20 -5.31 -21.61 5.74
N SER A 21 -4.40 -20.68 6.03
CA SER A 21 -4.52 -19.83 7.22
C SER A 21 -5.65 -18.82 7.02
N TRP A 22 -6.68 -18.91 7.85
CA TRP A 22 -7.72 -17.88 7.98
C TRP A 22 -7.18 -16.54 8.52
N LYS A 23 -5.89 -16.50 8.90
CA LYS A 23 -5.19 -15.29 9.32
C LYS A 23 -4.44 -14.71 8.13
N ASN A 24 -4.91 -13.56 7.64
CA ASN A 24 -4.18 -12.72 6.69
C ASN A 24 -3.76 -11.40 7.37
N PRO A 25 -2.65 -11.40 8.14
CA PRO A 25 -2.20 -10.18 8.80
C PRO A 25 -1.82 -9.12 7.76
N PRO A 26 -2.10 -7.83 8.02
CA PRO A 26 -1.72 -6.77 7.10
C PRO A 26 -0.20 -6.67 6.99
N PHE A 27 0.30 -6.51 5.76
CA PHE A 27 1.63 -5.99 5.54
C PHE A 27 1.68 -4.54 6.02
N ASN A 28 2.58 -4.23 6.94
CA ASN A 28 2.80 -2.88 7.44
C ASN A 28 4.14 -2.36 6.96
N THR A 29 4.14 -1.18 6.33
CA THR A 29 5.37 -0.49 5.99
C THR A 29 5.27 1.02 6.20
N LYS A 30 6.42 1.66 6.39
CA LYS A 30 6.54 3.11 6.49
C LYS A 30 6.93 3.68 5.13
N ILE A 31 6.20 4.71 4.72
CA ILE A 31 6.46 5.49 3.51
C ILE A 31 7.03 6.85 3.92
N ALA A 32 8.20 7.18 3.37
CA ALA A 32 8.82 8.49 3.57
C ALA A 32 8.39 9.43 2.43
N PHE A 33 8.04 10.66 2.79
CA PHE A 33 7.85 11.71 1.79
C PHE A 33 9.21 12.16 1.24
N PRO A 34 9.30 12.56 -0.05
CA PRO A 34 10.52 13.13 -0.64
C PRO A 34 10.93 14.49 -0.04
N GLY A 35 10.10 15.07 0.83
CA GLY A 35 10.41 16.28 1.59
C GLY A 35 9.47 16.45 2.79
N THR A 36 9.59 17.58 3.48
CA THR A 36 8.84 17.84 4.73
C THR A 36 7.70 18.85 4.52
N PHE A 37 6.54 18.54 5.06
CA PHE A 37 5.35 19.41 5.14
C PHE A 37 5.38 20.31 6.40
N SER A 38 4.61 21.41 6.41
CA SER A 38 4.42 22.29 7.60
C SER A 38 3.68 21.58 8.72
N THR A 39 2.68 20.80 8.33
CA THR A 39 1.71 20.12 9.18
C THR A 39 1.52 18.71 8.61
N ALA A 40 0.96 17.80 9.39
CA ALA A 40 0.62 16.48 8.88
C ALA A 40 -0.43 16.61 7.74
N PRO A 41 -0.11 16.17 6.51
CA PRO A 41 -1.05 16.26 5.39
C PRO A 41 -2.21 15.26 5.54
N ILE A 42 -3.27 15.46 4.76
CA ILE A 42 -4.22 14.38 4.44
C ILE A 42 -3.55 13.48 3.42
N VAL A 43 -3.66 12.16 3.62
CA VAL A 43 -3.05 11.16 2.74
C VAL A 43 -4.10 10.17 2.26
N VAL A 44 -4.20 10.00 0.94
CA VAL A 44 -5.03 8.99 0.28
C VAL A 44 -4.11 8.06 -0.48
N VAL A 45 -4.31 6.75 -0.31
CA VAL A 45 -3.47 5.70 -0.89
C VAL A 45 -4.34 4.71 -1.63
N THR A 46 -3.83 4.17 -2.74
CA THR A 46 -4.37 3.00 -3.40
C THR A 46 -3.23 2.02 -3.74
N ALA A 47 -3.52 0.73 -3.71
CA ALA A 47 -2.62 -0.30 -4.22
C ALA A 47 -2.65 -0.29 -5.75
N LEU A 48 -1.51 -0.60 -6.37
CA LEU A 48 -1.33 -0.74 -7.81
C LEU A 48 -0.56 -2.03 -8.09
N GLN A 49 -0.91 -2.70 -9.19
CA GLN A 49 -0.09 -3.77 -9.74
C GLN A 49 1.34 -3.28 -10.06
N ASP A 50 2.32 -4.17 -10.03
CA ASP A 50 3.66 -3.88 -10.54
C ASP A 50 3.57 -3.38 -12.00
N PRO A 51 3.97 -2.14 -12.31
CA PRO A 51 3.91 -1.61 -13.66
C PRO A 51 4.84 -2.32 -14.65
N ASN A 52 5.79 -3.15 -14.17
CA ASN A 52 6.72 -3.92 -15.00
C ASN A 52 6.28 -5.37 -15.19
N ASP A 53 5.19 -5.80 -14.55
CA ASP A 53 4.63 -7.14 -14.71
C ASP A 53 3.48 -7.11 -15.73
N GLY A 54 3.65 -7.83 -16.83
CA GLY A 54 2.65 -7.93 -17.90
C GLY A 54 1.50 -8.90 -17.61
N SER A 55 1.53 -9.60 -16.46
CA SER A 55 0.47 -10.50 -16.04
C SER A 55 -0.83 -9.72 -15.74
N SER A 56 -1.97 -10.41 -15.75
CA SER A 56 -3.25 -9.82 -15.36
C SER A 56 -3.67 -10.42 -14.03
N TYR A 57 -3.27 -9.78 -12.93
CA TYR A 57 -3.63 -10.21 -11.59
C TYR A 57 -5.07 -9.78 -11.27
N PRO A 58 -5.99 -10.69 -10.93
CA PRO A 58 -7.34 -10.34 -10.51
C PRO A 58 -7.39 -9.88 -9.04
N ASP A 59 -6.34 -9.19 -8.57
CA ASP A 59 -6.07 -8.95 -7.17
C ASP A 59 -6.80 -7.72 -6.62
N THR A 60 -7.40 -7.86 -5.44
CA THR A 60 -8.09 -6.83 -4.67
C THR A 60 -7.37 -6.63 -3.36
N PHE A 61 -7.03 -5.38 -3.06
CA PHE A 61 -6.34 -5.00 -1.83
C PHE A 61 -7.17 -4.00 -1.03
N SER A 62 -7.21 -4.20 0.28
CA SER A 62 -7.60 -3.16 1.25
C SER A 62 -6.36 -2.47 1.77
N VAL A 63 -6.44 -1.14 1.85
CA VAL A 63 -5.36 -0.29 2.34
C VAL A 63 -5.86 0.63 3.43
N THR A 64 -5.04 0.82 4.48
CA THR A 64 -5.33 1.79 5.54
C THR A 64 -4.09 2.60 5.84
N VAL A 65 -4.23 3.93 5.79
CA VAL A 65 -3.18 4.88 6.21
C VAL A 65 -3.24 5.07 7.72
N THR A 66 -2.08 5.06 8.37
CA THR A 66 -1.93 5.29 9.82
C THR A 66 -0.72 6.16 10.09
N LYS A 67 -0.65 6.77 11.28
CA LYS A 67 0.54 7.48 11.79
C LYS A 67 1.11 8.51 10.80
N VAL A 68 0.25 9.35 10.21
CA VAL A 68 0.70 10.42 9.32
C VAL A 68 1.49 11.47 10.11
N THR A 69 2.66 11.85 9.60
CA THR A 69 3.52 12.91 10.14
C THR A 69 3.88 13.90 9.02
N THR A 70 4.67 14.92 9.33
CA THR A 70 5.19 15.87 8.32
C THR A 70 6.21 15.25 7.36
N THR A 71 6.72 14.04 7.65
CA THR A 71 7.81 13.39 6.90
C THR A 71 7.44 12.04 6.32
N GLY A 72 6.24 11.52 6.61
CA GLY A 72 5.78 10.26 6.07
C GLY A 72 4.49 9.75 6.70
N PHE A 73 4.18 8.49 6.43
CA PHE A 73 3.03 7.78 6.99
C PHE A 73 3.31 6.28 7.05
N ASN A 74 2.48 5.53 7.76
CA ASN A 74 2.46 4.07 7.69
C ASN A 74 1.26 3.62 6.86
N VAL A 75 1.41 2.51 6.13
CA VAL A 75 0.32 1.87 5.38
C VAL A 75 0.20 0.41 5.79
N ASN A 76 -1.04 -0.01 6.05
CA ASN A 76 -1.45 -1.40 6.20
C ASN A 76 -2.05 -1.87 4.88
N ILE A 77 -1.67 -3.06 4.42
CA ILE A 77 -2.16 -3.62 3.16
C ILE A 77 -2.52 -5.08 3.36
N THR A 78 -3.74 -5.44 2.97
CA THR A 78 -4.24 -6.82 3.02
C THR A 78 -4.92 -7.14 1.71
N ARG A 79 -4.44 -8.17 1.03
CA ARG A 79 -5.13 -8.75 -0.13
C ARG A 79 -6.42 -9.44 0.34
N GLN A 80 -7.54 -9.14 -0.29
CA GLN A 80 -8.86 -9.61 0.14
C GLN A 80 -9.28 -10.91 -0.53
N ASP A 81 -8.64 -11.27 -1.63
CA ASP A 81 -9.08 -12.38 -2.45
C ASP A 81 -8.63 -13.74 -1.93
N SER A 82 -9.58 -14.67 -1.88
CA SER A 82 -9.36 -16.11 -1.79
C SER A 82 -10.17 -16.82 -2.88
N VAL A 83 -10.08 -16.33 -4.12
CA VAL A 83 -11.03 -16.68 -5.21
C VAL A 83 -10.87 -18.11 -5.73
N PHE A 84 -9.73 -18.77 -5.45
CA PHE A 84 -9.45 -20.13 -5.88
C PHE A 84 -8.95 -20.98 -4.72
N PRO A 85 -9.17 -22.31 -4.73
CA PRO A 85 -8.69 -23.20 -3.66
C PRO A 85 -7.18 -23.13 -3.40
N GLU A 86 -6.40 -22.71 -4.41
CA GLU A 86 -4.94 -22.57 -4.34
C GLU A 86 -4.48 -21.12 -4.13
N TYR A 87 -5.40 -20.17 -4.07
CA TYR A 87 -5.12 -18.75 -3.91
C TYR A 87 -5.07 -18.36 -2.44
N SER A 88 -3.89 -17.96 -1.95
CA SER A 88 -3.76 -17.42 -0.61
C SER A 88 -3.90 -15.90 -0.63
N GLY A 89 -4.75 -15.36 0.26
CA GLY A 89 -4.76 -13.93 0.55
C GLY A 89 -3.44 -13.42 1.15
N SER A 90 -2.55 -14.31 1.60
CA SER A 90 -1.27 -13.94 2.19
C SER A 90 -0.11 -13.80 1.19
N ASP A 91 -0.28 -14.25 -0.07
CA ASP A 91 0.71 -14.13 -1.13
C ASP A 91 0.23 -13.16 -2.22
N TRP A 92 1.14 -12.31 -2.70
CA TRP A 92 0.82 -11.35 -3.74
C TRP A 92 1.29 -11.81 -5.12
N GLY A 93 2.30 -12.68 -5.20
CA GLY A 93 2.85 -13.14 -6.49
C GLY A 93 3.42 -12.02 -7.36
N GLN A 94 3.57 -10.80 -6.81
CA GLN A 94 4.00 -9.59 -7.51
C GLN A 94 4.71 -8.65 -6.52
N ASN A 95 5.52 -7.72 -7.05
CA ASN A 95 6.07 -6.63 -6.27
C ASN A 95 5.09 -5.44 -6.31
N LEU A 96 4.27 -5.34 -5.28
CA LEU A 96 3.16 -4.39 -5.26
C LEU A 96 3.67 -2.94 -5.25
N TYR A 97 2.93 -2.06 -5.88
CA TYR A 97 3.13 -0.61 -5.80
C TYR A 97 1.97 0.04 -5.05
N ILE A 98 2.22 1.23 -4.55
CA ILE A 98 1.16 2.14 -4.12
C ILE A 98 1.22 3.42 -4.96
N ALA A 99 0.06 4.02 -5.21
CA ALA A 99 -0.05 5.43 -5.53
C ALA A 99 -0.62 6.18 -4.34
N TYR A 100 -0.12 7.39 -4.10
CA TYR A 100 -0.65 8.23 -3.04
C TYR A 100 -0.68 9.71 -3.43
N ILE A 101 -1.66 10.38 -2.82
CA ILE A 101 -1.75 11.84 -2.77
C ILE A 101 -1.55 12.24 -1.31
N ALA A 102 -0.68 13.20 -1.06
CA ALA A 102 -0.51 13.83 0.26
C ALA A 102 -0.62 15.34 0.11
N GLU A 103 -1.52 15.98 0.85
CA GLU A 103 -1.82 17.41 0.70
C GLU A 103 -2.09 18.06 2.06
N VAL A 104 -1.55 19.26 2.27
CA VAL A 104 -1.86 20.04 3.48
C VAL A 104 -3.35 20.46 3.41
N PRO A 105 -4.17 20.14 4.42
CA PRO A 105 -5.57 20.55 4.41
C PRO A 105 -5.70 22.07 4.41
N SER A 106 -6.67 22.60 3.68
CA SER A 106 -7.11 23.99 3.85
C SER A 106 -7.56 24.20 5.29
N GLN A 107 -7.27 25.38 5.85
CA GLN A 107 -7.80 25.78 7.16
C GLN A 107 -9.32 25.96 7.13
#